data_AF-C4GJ42-F1
#
_entry.id   AF-C4GJ42-F1
#
_cell.length_a   1.000
_cell.length_b   1.000
_cell.length_c   1.000
_cell.angle_alpha   90.00
_cell.angle_beta   90.00
_cell.angle_gamma   90.00
#
_symmetry.space_group_name_H-M   'P 1'
#
loop_
_entity.id
_entity.type
_entity.pdbx_description
1 polymer ?
#
loop_
_entity_poly.entity_id
_entity_poly.type
_entity_poly.pdbx_seq_one_letter_code
_entity_poly.pdbx_strand_id
1 'polypeptide(L)'
;MQTEALPIHFPAKHLALSKIEGTHPSLLIIILPALLLIAVASIAGTVILFNDLASDYKHGIILMLAVAAFSLGYFAHLLRQYQRNRAILHALNRADAQPWKLVALWADVAWISDKYKKITFGYTATINGMPQQITFADRPNLIRYRNKFLAIAPRHGGAPALIDDTLSTIRGLTRAERQDLIRQIQALLDAEMDEAA
;
A
#
# COMPACT_ATOMS: atom_id res chain seq x y z
N MET A 1 -17.51 -5.07 -5.67
CA MET A 1 -16.94 -4.11 -4.70
C MET A 1 -18.02 -3.09 -4.37
N GLN A 2 -18.45 -2.98 -3.11
CA GLN A 2 -19.46 -2.00 -2.70
C GLN A 2 -18.77 -0.76 -2.13
N THR A 3 -18.97 0.37 -2.79
CA THR A 3 -18.48 1.69 -2.37
C THR A 3 -19.64 2.67 -2.41
N GLU A 4 -19.79 3.48 -1.38
CA GLU A 4 -20.81 4.50 -1.29
C GLU A 4 -20.18 5.87 -1.59
N ALA A 5 -20.66 6.56 -2.63
CA ALA A 5 -20.12 7.88 -2.98
C ALA A 5 -20.63 8.94 -2.00
N LEU A 6 -19.72 9.77 -1.49
CA LEU A 6 -20.02 10.84 -0.56
C LEU A 6 -20.07 12.19 -1.29
N PRO A 7 -20.87 13.17 -0.81
CA PRO A 7 -21.10 14.45 -1.47
C PRO A 7 -19.93 15.44 -1.27
N ILE A 8 -18.69 14.98 -1.44
CA ILE A 8 -17.47 15.80 -1.36
C ILE A 8 -16.82 15.85 -2.75
N HIS A 9 -16.62 17.05 -3.26
CA HIS A 9 -16.08 17.28 -4.58
C HIS A 9 -14.60 17.67 -4.51
N PHE A 10 -13.77 16.93 -5.22
CA PHE A 10 -12.36 17.29 -5.40
C PHE A 10 -12.23 18.47 -6.39
N PRO A 11 -11.19 19.32 -6.23
CA PRO A 11 -10.90 20.38 -7.18
C PRO A 11 -10.78 19.83 -8.61
N ALA A 12 -11.34 20.54 -9.59
CA ALA A 12 -11.34 20.16 -11.01
C ALA A 12 -9.98 20.43 -11.68
N LYS A 13 -8.92 19.83 -11.14
CA LYS A 13 -7.56 19.90 -11.66
C LYS A 13 -6.85 18.55 -11.53
N HIS A 14 -5.69 18.43 -12.17
CA HIS A 14 -4.89 17.23 -12.06
C HIS A 14 -4.33 17.08 -10.63
N LEU A 15 -4.80 16.04 -9.94
CA LEU A 15 -4.28 15.59 -8.66
C LEU A 15 -3.54 14.28 -8.86
N ALA A 16 -2.57 14.01 -8.00
CA ALA A 16 -1.80 12.79 -8.04
C ALA A 16 -1.62 12.19 -6.65
N LEU A 17 -1.82 10.89 -6.55
CA LEU A 17 -1.48 10.12 -5.36
C LEU A 17 0.02 9.85 -5.41
N SER A 18 0.68 10.15 -4.32
CA SER A 18 2.12 9.91 -4.14
C SER A 18 2.43 8.53 -3.59
N LYS A 19 1.46 7.93 -2.89
CA LYS A 19 1.62 6.68 -2.16
C LYS A 19 0.25 6.02 -1.97
N ILE A 20 0.27 4.70 -1.94
CA ILE A 20 -0.82 3.87 -1.44
C ILE A 20 -0.29 3.20 -0.18
N GLU A 21 -1.15 3.01 0.81
CA GLU A 21 -0.76 2.38 2.07
C GLU A 21 -0.05 1.04 1.86
N GLY A 22 0.93 0.77 2.72
CA GLY A 22 1.68 -0.48 2.73
C GLY A 22 3.12 -0.43 2.21
N THR A 23 3.63 0.67 1.64
CA THR A 23 5.08 0.76 1.32
C THR A 23 5.59 2.18 1.16
N HIS A 24 6.77 2.48 1.72
CA HIS A 24 7.53 3.67 1.35
C HIS A 24 8.30 3.36 0.06
N PRO A 25 7.91 3.91 -1.10
CA PRO A 25 8.56 3.58 -2.37
C PRO A 25 10.06 3.95 -2.36
N SER A 26 10.47 4.94 -1.57
CA SER A 26 11.88 5.36 -1.43
C SER A 26 12.77 4.33 -0.73
N LEU A 27 12.28 3.65 0.31
CA LEU A 27 13.07 2.64 1.03
C LEU A 27 13.26 1.37 0.19
N LEU A 28 12.29 1.02 -0.65
CA LEU A 28 12.40 -0.13 -1.55
C LEU A 28 13.51 0.03 -2.59
N ILE A 29 13.80 1.27 -3.02
CA ILE A 29 14.91 1.56 -3.96
C ILE A 29 16.26 1.17 -3.34
N ILE A 30 16.39 1.21 -2.01
CA ILE A 30 17.62 0.85 -1.30
C ILE A 30 17.61 -0.63 -0.88
N ILE A 31 16.48 -1.11 -0.35
CA ILE A 31 16.36 -2.47 0.19
C ILE A 31 16.43 -3.53 -0.92
N LEU A 32 15.79 -3.31 -2.07
CA LEU A 32 15.80 -4.27 -3.18
C LEU A 32 17.23 -4.56 -3.69
N PRO A 33 18.05 -3.57 -4.09
CA PRO A 33 19.41 -3.85 -4.54
C PRO A 33 20.29 -4.43 -3.41
N ALA A 34 20.10 -4.01 -2.15
CA ALA A 34 20.85 -4.58 -1.03
C ALA A 34 20.56 -6.09 -0.86
N LEU A 35 19.29 -6.51 -0.89
CA LEU A 35 18.92 -7.92 -0.82
C LEU A 35 19.47 -8.73 -1.99
N LEU A 36 19.45 -8.15 -3.20
CA LEU A 36 20.02 -8.80 -4.37
C LEU A 36 21.54 -8.97 -4.23
N LEU A 37 22.24 -7.93 -3.76
CA LEU A 37 23.69 -7.98 -3.52
C LEU A 37 24.05 -9.00 -2.44
N ILE A 38 23.29 -9.07 -1.34
CA ILE A 38 23.47 -10.08 -0.30
C ILE A 38 23.30 -11.48 -0.91
N ALA A 39 22.24 -11.72 -1.70
CA ALA A 39 22.03 -13.01 -2.32
C ALA A 39 23.16 -13.40 -3.28
N VAL A 40 23.62 -12.48 -4.12
CA VAL A 40 24.74 -12.69 -5.06
C VAL A 40 26.03 -12.99 -4.31
N ALA A 41 26.35 -12.21 -3.28
CA ALA A 41 27.55 -12.42 -2.45
C ALA A 41 27.52 -13.76 -1.73
N SER A 42 26.35 -14.15 -1.19
CA SER A 42 26.17 -15.46 -0.54
C SER A 42 26.35 -16.62 -1.51
N ILE A 43 25.79 -16.53 -2.73
CA ILE A 43 25.99 -17.55 -3.77
C ILE A 43 27.46 -17.64 -4.18
N ALA A 44 28.11 -16.50 -4.42
CA ALA A 44 29.53 -16.46 -4.78
C ALA A 44 30.41 -17.07 -3.68
N GLY A 45 30.16 -16.73 -2.41
CA GLY A 45 30.87 -17.32 -1.28
C GLY A 45 30.61 -18.83 -1.13
N THR A 46 29.39 -19.30 -1.42
CA THR A 46 29.13 -20.74 -1.52
C THR A 46 29.99 -21.41 -2.59
N VAL A 47 30.08 -20.85 -3.80
CA VAL A 47 30.90 -21.43 -4.88
C VAL A 47 32.38 -21.48 -4.50
N ILE A 48 32.90 -20.43 -3.86
CA ILE A 48 34.29 -20.39 -3.37
C ILE A 48 34.54 -21.50 -2.34
N LEU A 49 33.69 -21.60 -1.31
CA LEU A 49 33.80 -22.62 -0.26
C LEU A 49 33.63 -24.03 -0.80
N PHE A 50 32.81 -24.22 -1.82
CA PHE A 50 32.59 -25.52 -2.46
C PHE A 50 33.80 -25.96 -3.30
N ASN A 51 34.44 -25.01 -3.99
CA ASN A 51 35.66 -25.27 -4.77
C ASN A 51 36.88 -25.55 -3.89
N ASP A 52 36.89 -25.10 -2.62
CA ASP A 52 38.02 -25.28 -1.70
C ASP A 52 38.15 -26.70 -1.10
N LEU A 53 37.29 -27.65 -1.50
CA LEU A 53 37.32 -29.11 -1.23
C LEU A 53 37.56 -29.59 0.22
N ALA A 54 37.63 -28.71 1.22
CA ALA A 54 37.75 -29.10 2.62
C ALA A 54 36.38 -29.47 3.21
N SER A 55 36.28 -30.71 3.71
CA SER A 55 35.07 -31.32 4.29
C SER A 55 34.43 -30.50 5.44
N ASP A 56 35.18 -29.58 6.04
CA ASP A 56 34.79 -28.87 7.27
C ASP A 56 33.88 -27.66 7.04
N TYR A 57 33.72 -27.18 5.80
CA TYR A 57 32.90 -25.99 5.49
C TYR A 57 31.41 -26.26 5.23
N LYS A 58 30.93 -27.50 5.41
CA LYS A 58 29.53 -27.88 5.15
C LYS A 58 28.51 -26.94 5.81
N HIS A 59 28.74 -26.57 7.07
CA HIS A 59 27.86 -25.66 7.80
C HIS A 59 27.89 -24.24 7.23
N GLY A 60 29.05 -23.74 6.80
CA GLY A 60 29.18 -22.42 6.16
C GLY A 60 28.50 -22.37 4.79
N ILE A 61 28.63 -23.43 4.00
CA ILE A 61 27.93 -23.59 2.71
C ILE A 61 26.41 -23.60 2.90
N ILE A 62 25.91 -24.39 3.85
CA ILE A 62 24.47 -24.47 4.16
C ILE A 62 23.94 -23.10 4.62
N LEU A 63 24.68 -22.41 5.50
CA LEU A 63 24.29 -21.09 5.98
C LEU A 63 24.24 -20.06 4.85
N MET A 64 25.24 -20.02 3.98
CA MET A 64 25.29 -19.10 2.83
C MET A 64 24.15 -19.36 1.85
N LEU A 65 23.84 -20.63 1.55
CA LEU A 65 22.69 -20.99 0.73
C LEU A 65 21.37 -20.58 1.37
N ALA A 66 21.22 -20.74 2.69
CA ALA A 66 20.04 -20.30 3.43
C ALA A 66 19.87 -18.78 3.36
N VAL A 67 20.94 -18.00 3.56
CA VAL A 67 20.93 -16.54 3.44
C VAL A 67 20.58 -16.09 2.02
N ALA A 68 21.16 -16.75 1.01
CA ALA A 68 20.86 -16.47 -0.39
C ALA A 68 19.37 -16.71 -0.70
N ALA A 69 18.84 -17.89 -0.32
CA ALA A 69 17.46 -18.26 -0.55
C ALA A 69 16.48 -17.31 0.16
N PHE A 70 16.74 -16.97 1.42
CA PHE A 70 15.92 -16.03 2.18
C PHE A 70 15.94 -14.63 1.53
N SER A 71 17.12 -14.13 1.16
CA SER A 71 17.28 -12.81 0.55
C SER A 71 16.56 -12.72 -0.80
N LEU A 72 16.67 -13.76 -1.64
CA LEU A 72 16.00 -13.84 -2.93
C LEU A 72 14.47 -13.93 -2.79
N GLY A 73 13.99 -14.75 -1.85
CA GLY A 73 12.56 -14.89 -1.56
C GLY A 73 11.95 -13.59 -1.06
N TYR A 74 12.63 -12.91 -0.14
CA TYR A 74 12.19 -11.62 0.37
C TYR A 74 12.27 -10.51 -0.69
N PHE A 75 13.32 -10.50 -1.51
CA PHE A 75 13.44 -9.61 -2.68
C PHE A 75 12.26 -9.78 -3.64
N ALA A 76 11.95 -11.01 -4.05
CA ALA A 76 10.84 -11.31 -4.96
C ALA A 76 9.49 -10.86 -4.38
N HIS A 77 9.28 -11.08 -3.08
CA HIS A 77 8.09 -10.62 -2.37
C HIS A 77 7.96 -9.09 -2.41
N LEU A 78 9.02 -8.36 -2.06
CA LEU A 78 9.03 -6.89 -2.06
C LEU A 78 8.88 -6.31 -3.46
N LEU A 79 9.53 -6.90 -4.47
CA LEU A 79 9.42 -6.48 -5.87
C LEU A 79 7.99 -6.61 -6.38
N ARG A 80 7.32 -7.72 -6.07
CA ARG A 80 5.91 -7.94 -6.44
C ARG A 80 4.99 -6.90 -5.79
N GLN A 81 5.19 -6.60 -4.51
CA GLN A 81 4.43 -5.55 -3.82
C GLN A 81 4.68 -4.16 -4.45
N TYR A 82 5.93 -3.84 -4.77
CA TYR A 82 6.30 -2.59 -5.42
C TYR A 82 5.62 -2.40 -6.77
N GLN A 83 5.69 -3.42 -7.65
CA GLN A 83 5.07 -3.38 -8.97
C GLN A 83 3.54 -3.24 -8.86
N ARG A 84 2.92 -3.97 -7.93
CA ARG A 84 1.47 -3.85 -7.66
C ARG A 84 1.09 -2.42 -7.27
N ASN A 85 1.80 -1.83 -6.31
CA ASN A 85 1.47 -0.50 -5.82
C ASN A 85 1.72 0.58 -6.87
N ARG A 86 2.77 0.43 -7.68
CA ARG A 86 3.03 1.30 -8.83
C ARG A 86 1.91 1.22 -9.88
N ALA A 87 1.38 0.04 -10.16
CA ALA A 87 0.29 -0.14 -11.11
C ALA A 87 -1.00 0.55 -10.62
N ILE A 88 -1.34 0.43 -9.33
CA ILE A 88 -2.51 1.10 -8.75
C ILE A 88 -2.32 2.62 -8.76
N LEU A 89 -1.16 3.13 -8.34
CA LEU A 89 -0.85 4.55 -8.40
C LEU A 89 -0.93 5.10 -9.83
N HIS A 90 -0.36 4.37 -10.79
CA HIS A 90 -0.42 4.74 -12.19
C HIS A 90 -1.87 4.79 -12.68
N ALA A 91 -2.71 3.82 -12.31
CA ALA A 91 -4.13 3.80 -12.67
C ALA A 91 -4.91 4.99 -12.06
N LEU A 92 -4.65 5.33 -10.80
CA LEU A 92 -5.33 6.43 -10.11
C LEU A 92 -4.90 7.81 -10.64
N ASN A 93 -3.66 7.94 -11.12
CA ASN A 93 -3.09 9.21 -11.55
C ASN A 93 -3.30 9.54 -13.04
N ARG A 94 -3.97 8.67 -13.80
CA ARG A 94 -4.30 8.96 -15.20
C ARG A 94 -5.35 10.07 -15.29
N ALA A 95 -5.37 10.77 -16.42
CA ALA A 95 -6.30 11.87 -16.65
C ALA A 95 -7.78 11.40 -16.68
N ASP A 96 -8.04 10.21 -17.22
CA ASP A 96 -9.38 9.58 -17.28
C ASP A 96 -9.89 9.09 -15.92
N ALA A 97 -9.00 8.91 -14.93
CA ALA A 97 -9.38 8.59 -13.57
C ALA A 97 -9.96 9.80 -12.81
N GLN A 98 -9.72 11.02 -13.30
CA GLN A 98 -10.11 12.28 -12.67
C GLN A 98 -11.47 12.82 -13.19
N PRO A 99 -12.16 13.67 -12.39
CA PRO A 99 -11.92 13.91 -10.97
C PRO A 99 -12.22 12.66 -10.13
N TRP A 100 -11.42 12.44 -9.09
CA TRP A 100 -11.73 11.42 -8.10
C TRP A 100 -13.02 11.74 -7.34
N LYS A 101 -13.60 10.68 -6.77
CA LYS A 101 -14.77 10.75 -5.87
C LYS A 101 -14.37 10.26 -4.50
N LEU A 102 -14.86 10.92 -3.45
CA LEU A 102 -14.76 10.38 -2.11
C LEU A 102 -15.77 9.25 -1.96
N VAL A 103 -15.32 8.12 -1.44
CA VAL A 103 -16.15 6.95 -1.22
C VAL A 103 -15.94 6.36 0.17
N ALA A 104 -17.00 5.82 0.75
CA ALA A 104 -16.91 4.93 1.91
C ALA A 104 -16.71 3.49 1.43
N LEU A 105 -15.59 2.91 1.83
CA LEU A 105 -15.10 1.59 1.45
C LEU A 105 -15.36 0.59 2.58
N TRP A 106 -16.05 -0.50 2.25
CA TRP A 106 -16.15 -1.65 3.14
C TRP A 106 -14.91 -2.54 3.01
N ALA A 107 -14.36 -3.00 4.13
CA ALA A 107 -13.18 -3.86 4.16
C ALA A 107 -13.33 -4.95 5.23
N ASP A 108 -13.05 -6.19 4.85
CA ASP A 108 -13.09 -7.36 5.71
C ASP A 108 -11.82 -7.46 6.55
N VAL A 109 -11.91 -8.10 7.72
CA VAL A 109 -10.70 -8.51 8.44
C VAL A 109 -10.01 -9.61 7.64
N ALA A 110 -8.82 -9.30 7.12
CA ALA A 110 -8.01 -10.24 6.35
C ALA A 110 -7.19 -11.16 7.27
N TRP A 111 -6.55 -10.59 8.31
CA TRP A 111 -5.92 -11.36 9.37
C TRP A 111 -5.68 -10.50 10.62
N ILE A 112 -5.54 -11.16 11.76
CA ILE A 112 -5.18 -10.55 13.03
C ILE A 112 -3.81 -11.08 13.43
N SER A 113 -2.90 -10.17 13.80
CA SER A 113 -1.62 -10.55 14.39
C SER A 113 -1.72 -10.48 15.90
N ASP A 114 -1.81 -11.64 16.55
CA ASP A 114 -1.84 -11.73 18.02
C ASP A 114 -0.57 -11.15 18.65
N LYS A 115 0.59 -11.42 18.04
CA LYS A 115 1.90 -10.93 18.51
C LYS A 115 1.99 -9.40 18.54
N TYR A 116 1.42 -8.73 17.54
CA TYR A 116 1.52 -7.27 17.41
C TYR A 116 0.22 -6.55 17.76
N LYS A 117 -0.84 -7.29 18.12
CA LYS A 117 -2.21 -6.79 18.30
C LYS A 117 -2.66 -5.89 17.14
N LYS A 118 -2.30 -6.27 15.91
CA LYS A 118 -2.61 -5.50 14.69
C LYS A 118 -3.65 -6.23 13.87
N ILE A 119 -4.71 -5.53 13.51
CA ILE A 119 -5.71 -5.99 12.56
C ILE A 119 -5.26 -5.54 11.17
N THR A 120 -5.31 -6.47 10.22
CA THR A 120 -5.16 -6.14 8.80
C THR A 120 -6.48 -6.34 8.12
N PHE A 121 -6.93 -5.30 7.44
CA PHE A 121 -8.13 -5.31 6.64
C PHE A 121 -7.80 -5.61 5.18
N GLY A 122 -8.79 -6.08 4.43
CA GLY A 122 -8.67 -6.34 3.00
C GLY A 122 -9.97 -6.09 2.24
N TYR A 123 -9.83 -5.73 0.98
CA TYR A 123 -10.93 -5.61 0.04
C TYR A 123 -10.49 -6.08 -1.34
N THR A 124 -11.45 -6.48 -2.17
CA THR A 124 -11.17 -6.89 -3.55
C THR A 124 -11.49 -5.75 -4.52
N ALA A 125 -10.52 -5.40 -5.35
CA ALA A 125 -10.68 -4.42 -6.43
C ALA A 125 -10.20 -4.99 -7.76
N THR A 126 -10.75 -4.49 -8.86
CA THR A 126 -10.30 -4.88 -10.20
C THR A 126 -9.15 -3.98 -10.63
N ILE A 127 -7.97 -4.55 -10.84
CA ILE A 127 -6.78 -3.86 -11.33
C ILE A 127 -6.39 -4.50 -12.66
N ASN A 128 -6.36 -3.70 -13.74
CA ASN A 128 -6.08 -4.18 -15.10
C ASN A 128 -6.99 -5.35 -15.53
N GLY A 129 -8.28 -5.29 -15.21
CA GLY A 129 -9.26 -6.32 -15.58
C GLY A 129 -9.22 -7.59 -14.73
N MET A 130 -8.29 -7.70 -13.77
CA MET A 130 -8.20 -8.85 -12.87
C MET A 130 -8.61 -8.47 -11.44
N PRO A 131 -9.44 -9.30 -10.75
CA PRO A 131 -9.73 -9.08 -9.34
C PRO A 131 -8.46 -9.33 -8.51
N GLN A 132 -8.13 -8.37 -7.66
CA GLN A 132 -6.99 -8.43 -6.76
C GLN A 132 -7.41 -8.04 -5.35
N GLN A 133 -6.93 -8.81 -4.37
CA GLN A 133 -7.09 -8.46 -2.97
C GLN A 133 -6.05 -7.39 -2.59
N ILE A 134 -6.54 -6.29 -2.04
CA ILE A 134 -5.75 -5.20 -1.48
C ILE A 134 -5.89 -5.25 0.03
N THR A 135 -4.77 -5.23 0.74
CA THR A 135 -4.70 -5.38 2.19
C THR A 135 -3.98 -4.21 2.82
N PHE A 136 -4.44 -3.75 3.96
CA PHE A 136 -3.85 -2.63 4.70
C PHE A 136 -3.97 -2.84 6.20
N ALA A 137 -2.93 -2.43 6.93
CA ALA A 137 -2.95 -2.51 8.38
C ALA A 137 -3.84 -1.39 8.95
N ASP A 138 -4.58 -1.68 10.01
CA ASP A 138 -5.31 -0.66 10.76
C ASP A 138 -4.36 0.38 11.34
N ARG A 139 -4.73 1.66 11.21
CA ARG A 139 -3.93 2.79 11.68
C ARG A 139 -4.83 3.92 12.18
N PRO A 140 -4.39 4.68 13.19
CA PRO A 140 -5.20 5.74 13.78
C PRO A 140 -5.43 6.93 12.84
N ASN A 141 -4.57 7.14 11.85
CA ASN A 141 -4.69 8.23 10.89
C ASN A 141 -5.60 7.91 9.69
N LEU A 142 -6.09 6.67 9.59
CA LEU A 142 -7.09 6.31 8.59
C LEU A 142 -8.45 6.84 9.04
N ILE A 143 -9.14 7.52 8.12
CA ILE A 143 -10.44 8.09 8.43
C ILE A 143 -11.52 7.01 8.35
N ARG A 144 -12.24 6.81 9.45
CA ARG A 144 -13.40 5.94 9.53
C ARG A 144 -14.68 6.74 9.32
N TYR A 145 -15.63 6.13 8.64
CA TYR A 145 -16.97 6.65 8.44
C TYR A 145 -17.94 5.51 8.69
N ARG A 146 -18.70 5.56 9.80
CA ARG A 146 -19.46 4.41 10.30
C ARG A 146 -18.52 3.20 10.46
N ASN A 147 -18.94 2.04 9.95
CA ASN A 147 -18.13 0.80 9.88
C ASN A 147 -17.31 0.67 8.58
N LYS A 148 -17.03 1.78 7.88
CA LYS A 148 -16.30 1.84 6.60
C LYS A 148 -15.06 2.71 6.74
N PHE A 149 -14.15 2.59 5.77
CA PHE A 149 -12.98 3.46 5.63
C PHE A 149 -13.21 4.49 4.52
N LEU A 150 -12.78 5.73 4.72
CA LEU A 150 -12.79 6.69 3.62
C LEU A 150 -11.65 6.41 2.63
N ALA A 151 -12.00 6.45 1.35
CA ALA A 151 -11.08 6.28 0.25
C ALA A 151 -11.45 7.21 -0.91
N ILE A 152 -10.51 7.37 -1.84
CA ILE A 152 -10.75 8.03 -3.12
C ILE A 152 -10.82 7.00 -4.23
N ALA A 153 -11.82 7.12 -5.09
CA ALA A 153 -12.01 6.24 -6.23
C ALA A 153 -11.99 7.01 -7.56
N PRO A 154 -11.52 6.40 -8.65
CA PRO A 154 -11.62 6.98 -9.99
C PRO A 154 -13.07 7.27 -10.40
N ARG A 155 -13.27 8.30 -11.24
CA ARG A 155 -14.59 8.74 -11.72
C ARG A 155 -15.44 7.60 -12.29
N HIS A 156 -14.82 6.75 -13.11
CA HIS A 156 -15.44 5.66 -13.87
C HIS A 156 -15.30 4.29 -13.18
N GLY A 157 -14.95 4.27 -11.90
CA GLY A 157 -14.68 3.05 -11.16
C GLY A 157 -13.21 2.60 -11.27
N GLY A 158 -12.78 1.80 -10.31
CA GLY A 158 -11.40 1.35 -10.17
C GLY A 158 -11.07 1.05 -8.71
N ALA A 159 -9.82 0.67 -8.45
CA ALA A 159 -9.37 0.39 -7.08
C ALA A 159 -9.33 1.69 -6.26
N PRO A 160 -10.14 1.81 -5.18
CA PRO A 160 -10.07 2.95 -4.28
C PRO A 160 -8.71 2.99 -3.58
N ALA A 161 -8.27 4.17 -3.17
CA ALA A 161 -7.10 4.34 -2.31
C ALA A 161 -7.51 5.03 -1.02
N LEU A 162 -7.12 4.45 0.11
CA LEU A 162 -7.36 5.02 1.43
C LEU A 162 -6.73 6.40 1.56
N ILE A 163 -7.40 7.27 2.30
CA ILE A 163 -6.91 8.61 2.64
C ILE A 163 -6.59 8.69 4.13
N ASP A 164 -5.57 9.48 4.45
CA ASP A 164 -5.26 9.85 5.82
C ASP A 164 -5.94 11.16 6.21
N ASP A 165 -6.06 11.39 7.52
CA ASP A 165 -6.60 12.60 8.15
C ASP A 165 -5.96 13.92 7.68
N THR A 166 -4.74 13.88 7.16
CA THR A 166 -4.00 15.04 6.65
C THR A 166 -4.03 15.18 5.11
N LEU A 167 -4.67 14.23 4.43
CA LEU A 167 -4.66 14.05 2.97
C LEU A 167 -3.25 14.05 2.36
N SER A 168 -2.21 13.72 3.15
CA SER A 168 -0.79 13.93 2.83
C SER A 168 -0.35 13.18 1.57
N THR A 169 -1.05 12.09 1.26
CA THR A 169 -0.82 11.26 0.09
C THR A 169 -1.23 11.95 -1.22
N ILE A 170 -2.12 12.94 -1.17
CA ILE A 170 -2.62 13.68 -2.34
C ILE A 170 -1.71 14.88 -2.64
N ARG A 171 -1.10 14.87 -3.83
CA ARG A 171 -0.31 15.95 -4.41
C ARG A 171 -1.16 16.83 -5.34
N GLY A 172 -0.74 18.08 -5.49
CA GLY A 172 -1.40 19.08 -6.32
C GLY A 172 -2.42 19.94 -5.56
N LEU A 173 -2.84 19.53 -4.36
CA LEU A 173 -3.66 20.36 -3.48
C LEU A 173 -2.85 21.54 -2.93
N THR A 174 -3.41 22.74 -3.03
CA THR A 174 -2.92 23.91 -2.29
C THR A 174 -3.23 23.73 -0.80
N ARG A 175 -2.59 24.55 0.04
CA ARG A 175 -2.87 24.53 1.49
C ARG A 175 -4.35 24.83 1.78
N ALA A 176 -4.93 25.79 1.08
CA ALA A 176 -6.32 26.19 1.25
C ALA A 176 -7.29 25.07 0.82
N GLU A 177 -7.08 24.46 -0.35
CA GLU A 177 -7.92 23.35 -0.83
C GLU A 177 -7.82 22.13 0.09
N ARG A 178 -6.63 21.82 0.60
CA ARG A 178 -6.42 20.74 1.56
C ARG A 178 -7.21 20.99 2.85
N GLN A 179 -7.11 22.20 3.39
CA GLN A 179 -7.84 22.58 4.61
C GLN A 179 -9.35 22.55 4.38
N ASP A 180 -9.83 23.01 3.23
CA ASP A 180 -11.24 22.98 2.89
C ASP A 180 -11.78 21.55 2.77
N LEU A 181 -11.05 20.64 2.09
CA LEU A 181 -11.42 19.23 2.01
C LEU A 181 -11.45 18.56 3.39
N ILE A 182 -10.45 18.81 4.24
CA ILE A 182 -10.42 18.28 5.61
C ILE A 182 -11.65 18.77 6.39
N ARG A 183 -11.99 20.05 6.27
CA ARG A 183 -13.17 20.65 6.92
C ARG A 183 -14.47 20.01 6.43
N GLN A 184 -14.62 19.79 5.11
CA GLN A 184 -15.79 19.11 4.54
C GLN A 184 -15.90 17.67 5.05
N ILE A 185 -14.78 16.93 5.13
CA ILE A 185 -14.75 15.57 5.68
C ILE A 185 -15.15 15.59 7.15
N GLN A 186 -14.60 16.50 7.95
CA GLN A 186 -14.96 16.63 9.37
C GLN A 186 -16.44 16.94 9.55
N ALA A 187 -17.01 17.89 8.81
CA ALA A 187 -18.43 18.18 8.88
C ALA A 187 -19.31 16.97 8.55
N LEU A 188 -18.85 16.11 7.62
CA LEU A 188 -19.52 14.86 7.27
C LEU A 188 -19.42 13.79 8.38
N LEU A 189 -18.32 13.77 9.13
CA LEU A 189 -18.16 12.90 10.30
C LEU A 189 -18.97 13.39 11.49
N ASP A 190 -18.98 14.71 11.75
CA ASP A 190 -19.72 15.31 12.86
C ASP A 190 -21.23 15.11 12.68
N ALA A 191 -21.74 15.31 11.46
CA ALA A 191 -23.15 15.04 11.14
C ALA A 191 -23.53 13.56 11.34
N GLU A 192 -22.59 12.63 11.17
CA GLU A 192 -22.83 11.21 11.43
C GLU A 192 -22.86 10.90 12.93
N MET A 193 -22.00 11.54 13.72
CA MET A 193 -22.04 11.41 15.18
C MET A 193 -23.35 11.93 15.77
N ASP A 194 -23.87 13.04 15.24
CA ASP A 194 -25.15 13.62 15.68
C ASP A 194 -26.36 12.76 15.29
N GLU A 195 -26.31 12.03 14.17
CA GLU A 195 -27.36 11.06 13.78
C GLU A 195 -27.33 9.77 14.61
N ALA A 196 -26.20 9.44 15.23
CA ALA A 196 -25.99 8.22 16.01
C ALA A 196 -26.24 8.39 17.53
N ALA A 197 -26.44 9.62 18.01
CA ALA A 197 -26.68 9.99 19.40
C ALA A 197 -28.17 10.06 19.75
#